data_AF-A0A7S2KQC7-F1
#
_entry.id   AF-A0A7S2KQC7-F1
#
_cell.length_a   1.000
_cell.length_b   1.000
_cell.length_c   1.000
_cell.angle_alpha   90.00
_cell.angle_beta   90.00
_cell.angle_gamma   90.00
#
_symmetry.space_group_name_H-M   'P 1'
#
loop_
_entity.id
_entity.type
_entity.pdbx_description
1 polymer ?
#
loop_
_entity_poly.entity_id
_entity_poly.type
_entity_poly.pdbx_seq_one_letter_code
_entity_poly.pdbx_strand_id
1 'polypeptide(L)'
;GVEVGDFWKGKQSLELSDVLPSLDDNVTCIGFPMGGENISVTRGVVSRVDVNGDGLLRIQIDAAINPGNSGGPVLGASGRVVGVAASHLKHAMNIGYIIPTAVLQQFLECVGDCEAPGDAGDAGEGPPSRYVGVASLGIGRVQPLESPVLRRRLGLPESFTGG
;
A
#
# COMPACT_ATOMS: atom_id res chain seq x y z
N GLY A 1 -3.64 17.88 15.29
CA GLY A 1 -4.88 17.12 15.47
C GLY A 1 -6.04 17.99 15.02
N VAL A 2 -7.05 17.41 14.38
CA VAL A 2 -8.31 18.12 14.12
C VAL A 2 -9.11 18.08 15.43
N GLU A 3 -8.88 19.09 16.28
CA GLU A 3 -9.82 19.44 17.35
C GLU A 3 -11.05 20.05 16.68
N VAL A 4 -12.25 19.55 17.01
CA VAL A 4 -13.56 20.23 17.08
C VAL A 4 -14.62 19.13 17.00
N GLY A 5 -15.40 18.94 18.06
CA GLY A 5 -16.48 17.94 18.12
C GLY A 5 -17.50 18.04 16.97
N ASP A 6 -17.67 19.22 16.39
CA ASP A 6 -18.52 19.45 15.20
C ASP A 6 -17.98 18.79 13.93
N PHE A 7 -16.65 18.64 13.78
CA PHE A 7 -16.09 18.02 12.58
C PHE A 7 -16.53 16.56 12.45
N TRP A 8 -16.66 15.84 13.57
CA TRP A 8 -16.99 14.41 13.58
C TRP A 8 -18.49 14.12 13.60
N LYS A 9 -19.31 15.13 13.91
CA LYS A 9 -20.75 14.97 14.09
C LYS A 9 -21.42 14.45 12.81
N GLY A 10 -22.04 13.27 12.92
CA GLY A 10 -22.77 12.64 11.82
C GLY A 10 -21.90 12.02 10.72
N LYS A 11 -20.58 11.94 10.91
CA LYS A 11 -19.68 11.26 9.96
C LYS A 11 -19.58 9.77 10.28
N GLN A 12 -19.59 8.95 9.24
CA GLN A 12 -19.35 7.53 9.33
C GLN A 12 -17.94 7.23 8.80
N SER A 13 -17.18 6.40 9.53
CA SER A 13 -15.88 5.93 9.06
C SER A 13 -16.07 4.94 7.91
N LEU A 14 -15.12 4.95 6.98
CA LEU A 14 -15.03 3.91 5.97
C LEU A 14 -14.39 2.66 6.57
N GLU A 15 -14.89 1.50 6.17
CA GLU A 15 -14.38 0.19 6.59
C GLU A 15 -13.25 -0.26 5.65
N LEU A 16 -12.13 -0.71 6.22
CA LEU A 16 -11.05 -1.31 5.45
C LEU A 16 -11.42 -2.72 4.98
N SER A 17 -11.01 -3.10 3.78
CA SER A 17 -11.12 -4.46 3.27
C SER A 17 -9.91 -5.28 3.72
N ASP A 18 -10.16 -6.45 4.30
CA ASP A 18 -9.13 -7.46 4.59
C ASP A 18 -8.77 -8.30 3.36
N VAL A 19 -9.54 -8.14 2.28
CA VAL A 19 -9.34 -8.84 1.01
C VAL A 19 -8.66 -7.91 0.01
N LEU A 20 -7.52 -8.36 -0.51
CA LEU A 20 -6.85 -7.72 -1.63
C LEU A 20 -7.68 -7.91 -2.92
N PRO A 21 -7.88 -6.85 -3.72
CA PRO A 21 -8.63 -6.98 -4.96
C PRO A 21 -7.82 -7.77 -6.00
N SER A 22 -8.54 -8.53 -6.82
CA SER A 22 -8.00 -9.34 -7.91
C SER A 22 -7.90 -8.53 -9.20
N LEU A 23 -7.16 -9.06 -10.19
CA LEU A 23 -7.16 -8.49 -11.54
C LEU A 23 -8.61 -8.38 -12.06
N ASP A 24 -8.90 -7.29 -12.77
CA ASP A 24 -10.23 -6.95 -13.32
C ASP A 24 -11.29 -6.52 -12.29
N ASP A 25 -10.97 -6.49 -10.98
CA ASP A 25 -11.91 -5.97 -9.99
C ASP A 25 -12.15 -4.47 -10.16
N ASN A 26 -13.42 -4.07 -10.14
CA ASN A 26 -13.83 -2.67 -10.20
C ASN A 26 -13.38 -1.89 -8.96
N VAL A 27 -12.82 -0.72 -9.19
CA VAL A 27 -12.36 0.22 -8.17
C VAL A 27 -12.89 1.63 -8.41
N THR A 28 -13.10 2.37 -7.33
CA THR A 28 -13.55 3.77 -7.35
C THR A 28 -12.66 4.63 -6.48
N CYS A 29 -11.93 5.57 -7.07
CA CYS A 29 -11.12 6.55 -6.37
C CYS A 29 -11.94 7.81 -6.08
N ILE A 30 -11.84 8.31 -4.85
CA ILE A 30 -12.57 9.50 -4.41
C ILE A 30 -11.57 10.51 -3.83
N GLY A 31 -11.63 11.77 -4.25
CA GLY A 31 -10.76 12.81 -3.72
C GLY A 31 -11.07 14.21 -4.26
N PHE A 32 -10.15 15.15 -4.09
CA PHE A 32 -10.35 16.56 -4.46
C PHE A 32 -9.25 17.01 -5.42
N PRO A 33 -9.51 17.14 -6.73
CA PRO A 33 -8.48 17.47 -7.70
C PRO A 33 -7.93 18.87 -7.43
N MET A 34 -6.65 19.06 -7.73
CA MET A 34 -5.98 20.35 -7.57
C MET A 34 -6.71 21.45 -8.35
N GLY A 35 -7.03 22.56 -7.67
CA GLY A 35 -7.72 23.71 -8.26
C GLY A 35 -9.26 23.63 -8.26
N GLY A 36 -9.85 22.60 -7.65
CA GLY A 36 -11.29 22.50 -7.43
C GLY A 36 -11.65 22.30 -5.96
N GLU A 37 -12.83 22.76 -5.56
CA GLU A 37 -13.42 22.53 -4.22
C GLU A 37 -14.41 21.35 -4.23
N ASN A 38 -14.75 20.85 -5.41
CA ASN A 38 -15.71 19.77 -5.58
C ASN A 38 -15.05 18.40 -5.49
N ILE A 39 -15.81 17.44 -4.96
CA ILE A 39 -15.42 16.04 -4.96
C ILE A 39 -15.29 15.51 -6.39
N SER A 40 -14.25 14.73 -6.64
CA SER A 40 -14.03 14.02 -7.88
C SER A 40 -14.05 12.51 -7.63
N VAL A 41 -14.67 11.81 -8.56
CA VAL A 41 -14.80 10.35 -8.54
C VAL A 41 -14.28 9.81 -9.86
N THR A 42 -13.28 8.94 -9.80
CA THR A 42 -12.76 8.22 -10.96
C THR A 42 -12.94 6.72 -10.75
N ARG A 43 -13.29 6.00 -11.82
CA ARG A 43 -13.50 4.55 -11.79
C ARG A 43 -12.56 3.87 -12.77
N GLY A 44 -12.22 2.63 -12.46
CA GLY A 44 -11.40 1.77 -13.28
C GLY A 44 -11.40 0.35 -12.73
N VAL A 45 -10.45 -0.45 -13.17
CA VAL A 45 -10.22 -1.81 -12.72
C VAL A 45 -8.79 -2.00 -12.23
N VAL A 46 -8.56 -3.07 -11.48
CA VAL A 46 -7.21 -3.52 -11.12
C VAL A 46 -6.52 -4.11 -12.33
N SER A 47 -5.48 -3.44 -12.81
CA SER A 47 -4.71 -3.85 -13.99
C SER A 47 -3.48 -4.69 -13.64
N ARG A 48 -2.94 -4.53 -12.42
CA ARG A 48 -1.75 -5.26 -11.97
C ARG A 48 -1.65 -5.26 -10.44
N VAL A 49 -1.18 -6.37 -9.88
CA VAL A 49 -0.72 -6.47 -8.49
C VAL A 49 0.77 -6.81 -8.54
N ASP A 50 1.60 -6.01 -7.88
CA ASP A 50 3.06 -6.09 -8.00
C ASP A 50 3.75 -5.58 -6.72
N VAL A 51 5.04 -5.84 -6.60
CA VAL A 51 5.90 -5.30 -5.54
C VAL A 51 6.71 -4.13 -6.11
N ASN A 52 6.72 -3.00 -5.41
CA ASN A 52 7.47 -1.81 -5.83
C ASN A 52 8.98 -1.99 -5.56
N GLY A 53 9.79 -1.01 -5.96
CA GLY A 53 11.25 -1.04 -5.75
C GLY A 53 11.69 -1.08 -4.28
N ASP A 54 10.81 -0.70 -3.36
CA ASP A 54 11.04 -0.72 -1.91
C ASP A 54 10.60 -2.04 -1.26
N GLY A 55 10.16 -3.03 -2.06
CA GLY A 55 9.68 -4.31 -1.54
C GLY A 55 8.25 -4.28 -1.00
N LEU A 56 7.49 -3.20 -1.24
CA LEU A 56 6.11 -3.05 -0.77
C LEU A 56 5.10 -3.40 -1.85
N LEU A 57 4.00 -4.04 -1.44
CA LEU A 57 2.89 -4.33 -2.33
C LEU A 57 2.29 -3.02 -2.86
N ARG A 58 2.05 -2.99 -4.17
CA ARG A 58 1.34 -1.92 -4.86
C ARG A 58 0.32 -2.52 -5.82
N ILE A 59 -0.76 -1.80 -6.05
CA ILE A 59 -1.75 -2.20 -7.05
C ILE A 59 -1.84 -1.09 -8.09
N GLN A 60 -1.77 -1.48 -9.35
CA GLN A 60 -1.98 -0.60 -10.49
C GLN A 60 -3.44 -0.66 -10.93
N ILE A 61 -4.00 0.50 -11.23
CA ILE A 61 -5.37 0.65 -11.74
C ILE A 61 -5.37 1.49 -13.02
N ASP A 62 -6.39 1.32 -13.85
CA ASP A 62 -6.60 2.13 -15.06
C ASP A 62 -7.55 3.31 -14.83
N ALA A 63 -7.76 3.70 -13.57
CA ALA A 63 -8.46 4.92 -13.21
C ALA A 63 -7.49 6.12 -13.18
N ALA A 64 -7.98 7.28 -13.63
CA ALA A 64 -7.21 8.52 -13.54
C ALA A 64 -6.93 8.91 -12.08
N ILE A 65 -5.64 9.03 -11.73
CA ILE A 65 -5.15 9.59 -10.49
C ILE A 65 -4.44 10.91 -10.80
N ASN A 66 -4.96 12.00 -10.25
CA ASN A 66 -4.48 13.37 -10.45
C ASN A 66 -4.00 13.95 -9.11
N PRO A 67 -3.10 14.95 -9.11
CA PRO A 67 -2.80 15.71 -7.89
C PRO A 67 -4.10 16.15 -7.19
N GLY A 68 -4.22 15.83 -5.91
CA GLY A 68 -5.40 16.12 -5.09
C GLY A 68 -6.37 14.95 -4.87
N ASN A 69 -6.43 13.95 -5.77
CA ASN A 69 -7.08 12.67 -5.42
C ASN A 69 -6.10 11.67 -4.77
N SER A 70 -4.79 11.90 -4.88
CA SER A 70 -3.77 11.21 -4.08
C SER A 70 -4.02 11.46 -2.58
N GLY A 71 -3.97 10.39 -1.78
CA GLY A 71 -4.34 10.40 -0.36
C GLY A 71 -5.82 10.09 -0.10
N GLY A 72 -6.66 10.12 -1.14
CA GLY A 72 -8.07 9.72 -1.06
C GLY A 72 -8.26 8.20 -1.02
N PRO A 73 -9.41 7.73 -0.51
CA PRO A 73 -9.73 6.31 -0.47
C PRO A 73 -10.03 5.75 -1.87
N VAL A 74 -9.67 4.49 -2.06
CA VAL A 74 -10.09 3.69 -3.20
C VAL A 74 -11.01 2.58 -2.71
N LEU A 75 -12.23 2.54 -3.24
CA LEU A 75 -13.27 1.61 -2.84
C LEU A 75 -13.35 0.45 -3.83
N GLY A 76 -13.48 -0.78 -3.33
CA GLY A 76 -13.86 -1.94 -4.13
C GLY A 76 -15.38 -2.00 -4.35
N ALA A 77 -15.85 -3.04 -5.06
CA ALA A 77 -17.27 -3.24 -5.37
C ALA A 77 -18.18 -3.34 -4.14
N SER A 78 -17.65 -3.76 -2.99
CA SER A 78 -18.37 -3.85 -1.71
C SER A 78 -18.55 -2.50 -0.99
N GLY A 79 -17.96 -1.42 -1.52
CA GLY A 79 -17.91 -0.12 -0.86
C GLY A 79 -16.88 -0.03 0.28
N ARG A 80 -16.12 -1.10 0.54
CA ARG A 80 -14.99 -1.11 1.48
C ARG A 80 -13.74 -0.55 0.82
N VAL A 81 -12.86 0.06 1.62
CA VAL A 81 -11.58 0.61 1.16
C VAL A 81 -10.64 -0.53 0.82
N VAL A 82 -10.13 -0.57 -0.40
CA VAL A 82 -9.12 -1.55 -0.87
C VAL A 82 -7.72 -0.94 -0.95
N GLY A 83 -7.61 0.38 -0.79
CA GLY A 83 -6.33 1.07 -0.68
C GLY A 83 -6.47 2.60 -0.66
N VAL A 84 -5.32 3.27 -0.67
CA VAL A 84 -5.19 4.73 -0.74
C VAL A 84 -4.56 5.12 -2.07
N ALA A 85 -5.16 6.08 -2.76
CA ALA A 85 -4.64 6.57 -4.04
C ALA A 85 -3.24 7.20 -3.87
N ALA A 86 -2.29 6.81 -4.71
CA ALA A 86 -0.92 7.32 -4.69
C ALA A 86 -0.47 7.75 -6.10
N SER A 87 -0.13 9.02 -6.26
CA SER A 87 0.45 9.52 -7.52
C SER A 87 1.93 9.11 -7.62
N HIS A 88 2.31 8.29 -8.60
CA HIS A 88 3.70 7.82 -8.71
C HIS A 88 4.39 7.98 -10.07
N LEU A 89 3.69 8.35 -11.16
CA LEU A 89 4.37 8.63 -12.43
C LEU A 89 3.84 9.89 -13.09
N LYS A 90 4.70 10.91 -13.18
CA LYS A 90 4.42 12.17 -13.88
C LYS A 90 4.31 12.02 -15.41
N HIS A 91 4.67 10.86 -15.97
CA HIS A 91 4.80 10.64 -17.42
C HIS A 91 4.03 9.42 -17.95
N ALA A 92 3.23 8.76 -17.11
CA ALA A 92 2.34 7.69 -17.56
C ALA A 92 0.89 8.21 -17.59
N MET A 93 0.29 8.26 -18.78
CA MET A 93 -1.14 8.55 -18.89
C MET A 93 -1.94 7.30 -18.55
N ASN A 94 -3.05 7.48 -17.84
CA ASN A 94 -4.01 6.42 -17.49
C ASN A 94 -3.45 5.26 -16.66
N ILE A 95 -2.43 5.53 -15.84
CA ILE A 95 -1.88 4.57 -14.86
C ILE A 95 -1.96 5.20 -13.47
N GLY A 96 -2.86 4.67 -12.65
CA GLY A 96 -2.96 4.97 -11.23
C GLY A 96 -2.27 3.90 -10.39
N TYR A 97 -1.74 4.29 -9.23
CA TYR A 97 -1.30 3.34 -8.21
C TYR A 97 -2.08 3.55 -6.92
N ILE A 98 -2.30 2.45 -6.21
CA ILE A 98 -2.90 2.46 -4.87
C ILE A 98 -1.96 1.75 -3.90
N ILE A 99 -1.87 2.29 -2.69
CA ILE A 99 -1.27 1.64 -1.53
C ILE A 99 -2.34 0.70 -0.96
N PRO A 100 -2.16 -0.63 -1.04
CA PRO A 100 -3.19 -1.59 -0.64
C PRO A 100 -3.47 -1.55 0.87
N THR A 101 -4.66 -2.00 1.28
CA THR A 101 -5.01 -2.10 2.71
C THR A 101 -4.04 -2.96 3.51
N ALA A 102 -3.45 -4.00 2.93
CA ALA A 102 -2.43 -4.82 3.59
C ALA A 102 -1.22 -3.98 4.06
N VAL A 103 -0.77 -3.03 3.24
CA VAL A 103 0.33 -2.11 3.60
C VAL A 103 -0.14 -1.08 4.63
N LEU A 104 -1.38 -0.61 4.51
CA LEU A 104 -1.98 0.32 5.47
C LEU A 104 -2.15 -0.30 6.86
N GLN A 105 -2.60 -1.55 6.94
CA GLN A 105 -2.76 -2.30 8.19
C GLN A 105 -1.42 -2.48 8.88
N GLN A 106 -0.37 -2.90 8.16
CA GLN A 106 0.99 -2.99 8.70
C GLN A 106 1.48 -1.64 9.27
N PHE A 107 1.20 -0.54 8.56
CA PHE A 107 1.54 0.80 9.04
C PHE A 107 0.76 1.18 10.31
N LEU A 108 -0.55 0.93 10.34
CA LEU A 108 -1.42 1.26 11.48
C LEU A 108 -1.08 0.43 12.72
N GLU A 109 -0.77 -0.86 12.55
CA GLU A 109 -0.29 -1.74 13.64
C GLU A 109 1.02 -1.20 14.22
N CYS A 110 2.01 -0.92 13.36
CA CYS A 110 3.29 -0.39 13.80
C CYS A 110 3.17 0.95 14.55
N VAL A 111 2.25 1.83 14.11
CA VAL A 111 1.97 3.10 14.80
C VAL A 111 1.14 2.89 16.07
N GLY A 112 0.24 1.91 16.09
CA GLY A 112 -0.56 1.56 17.27
C GLY A 112 0.29 1.00 18.41
N ASP A 113 1.34 0.26 18.08
CA ASP A 113 2.32 -0.26 19.04
C ASP A 113 3.29 0.82 19.57
N CYS A 114 3.29 2.02 18.96
CA CYS A 114 4.04 3.17 19.48
C CYS A 114 3.32 3.74 20.71
N GLU A 115 3.69 3.30 21.93
CA GLU A 115 3.20 3.98 23.13
C GLU A 115 3.69 5.45 23.16
N ALA A 116 2.86 6.33 23.74
CA ALA A 116 3.27 7.69 24.07
C ALA A 116 4.59 7.63 24.87
N PRO A 117 5.54 8.57 24.69
CA PRO A 117 6.83 8.51 25.35
C PRO A 117 6.65 8.61 26.87
N GLY A 118 6.47 7.46 27.51
CA GLY A 118 6.71 7.27 28.92
C GLY A 118 8.22 7.33 29.14
N ASP A 119 8.60 8.07 30.17
CA ASP A 119 9.93 8.36 30.69
C ASP A 119 10.85 7.12 30.67
N ALA A 120 11.43 6.83 29.50
CA ALA A 120 12.39 5.76 29.32
C ALA A 120 13.73 6.19 29.92
N GLY A 121 13.84 6.05 31.24
CA GLY A 121 15.10 5.79 31.89
C GLY A 121 15.69 4.49 31.35
N ASP A 122 16.87 4.60 30.75
CA ASP A 122 17.92 3.60 30.63
C ASP A 122 17.50 2.10 30.69
N ALA A 123 17.03 1.57 29.55
CA ALA A 123 17.27 0.19 29.07
C ALA A 123 16.51 -0.03 27.75
N GLY A 124 17.25 -0.37 26.67
CA GLY A 124 16.73 -0.46 25.30
C GLY A 124 16.00 -1.76 24.97
N GLU A 125 14.82 -1.99 25.56
CA GLU A 125 13.91 -3.11 25.21
C GLU A 125 12.42 -2.70 25.21
N GLY A 126 12.11 -1.42 25.03
CA GLY A 126 10.73 -0.93 24.86
C GLY A 126 10.29 -0.89 23.37
N PRO A 127 8.98 -0.98 23.07
CA PRO A 127 8.49 -0.77 21.72
C PRO A 127 8.90 0.63 21.20
N PRO A 128 9.19 0.77 19.89
CA PRO A 128 9.65 2.04 19.35
C PRO A 128 8.57 3.11 19.48
N SER A 129 8.95 4.33 19.87
CA SER A 129 8.03 5.48 20.00
C SER A 129 7.58 6.09 18.66
N ARG A 130 7.95 5.47 17.53
CA ARG A 130 7.67 5.94 16.17
C ARG A 130 7.74 4.80 15.17
N TYR A 131 7.01 4.94 14.05
CA TYR A 131 7.11 4.07 12.86
C TYR A 131 8.56 3.78 12.46
N VAL A 132 8.92 2.49 12.46
CA VAL A 132 10.28 1.99 12.19
C VAL A 132 10.52 1.53 10.76
N GLY A 133 9.49 1.53 9.92
CA GLY A 133 9.58 1.08 8.53
C GLY A 133 9.20 -0.39 8.36
N VAL A 134 9.60 -0.96 7.21
CA VAL A 134 9.36 -2.36 6.86
C VAL A 134 10.70 -3.10 6.86
N ALA A 135 10.74 -4.24 7.53
CA ALA A 135 11.96 -5.06 7.61
C ALA A 135 12.33 -5.65 6.24
N SER A 136 13.64 -5.82 6.02
CA SER A 136 14.18 -6.51 4.85
C SER A 136 15.12 -7.64 5.30
N LEU A 137 15.35 -8.62 4.42
CA LEU A 137 16.23 -9.77 4.72
C LEU A 137 17.72 -9.40 4.80
N GLY A 138 18.12 -8.18 4.42
CA GLY A 138 19.53 -7.76 4.39
C GLY A 138 20.38 -8.43 3.29
N ILE A 139 19.77 -9.23 2.41
CA ILE A 139 20.45 -9.85 1.26
C ILE A 139 20.41 -8.89 0.08
N GLY A 140 21.53 -8.21 -0.18
CA GLY A 140 21.59 -7.15 -1.19
C GLY A 140 21.53 -7.61 -2.65
N ARG A 141 21.78 -8.90 -2.94
CA ARG A 141 21.64 -9.48 -4.28
C ARG A 141 21.15 -10.91 -4.20
N VAL A 142 20.09 -11.19 -4.93
CA VAL A 142 19.62 -12.55 -5.22
C VAL A 142 19.86 -12.83 -6.70
N GLN A 143 20.21 -14.08 -7.03
CA GLN A 143 20.41 -14.51 -8.41
C GLN A 143 19.37 -15.59 -8.74
N PRO A 144 18.45 -15.31 -9.68
CA PRO A 144 17.53 -16.34 -10.18
C PRO A 144 18.31 -17.53 -10.76
N LEU A 145 17.82 -18.74 -10.51
CA LEU A 145 18.47 -19.98 -10.94
C LEU A 145 17.72 -20.63 -12.10
N GLU A 146 17.24 -19.83 -13.04
CA GLU A 146 16.49 -20.31 -14.21
C GLU A 146 17.33 -21.28 -15.07
N SER A 147 18.64 -21.00 -15.19
CA SER A 147 19.58 -21.82 -15.96
C SER A 147 19.68 -23.25 -15.39
N PRO A 148 19.27 -24.28 -16.17
CA PRO A 148 19.40 -25.67 -15.76
C PRO A 148 20.87 -26.09 -15.53
N VAL A 149 21.81 -25.47 -16.24
CA VAL A 149 23.24 -25.75 -16.09
C VAL A 149 23.75 -25.24 -14.74
N LEU A 150 23.34 -24.04 -14.34
CA LEU A 150 23.71 -23.48 -13.04
C LEU A 150 23.11 -24.31 -11.90
N ARG A 151 21.84 -24.72 -12.02
CA ARG A 151 21.18 -25.62 -11.06
C ARG A 151 21.91 -26.95 -10.91
N ARG A 152 22.28 -27.60 -12.02
CA ARG A 152 23.06 -28.85 -12.00
C ARG A 152 24.44 -28.66 -11.36
N ARG A 153 25.13 -27.56 -11.66
CA ARG A 153 26.42 -27.26 -11.03
C ARG A 153 26.33 -27.03 -9.52
N LEU A 154 25.20 -26.48 -9.05
CA LEU A 154 24.92 -26.29 -7.63
C LEU A 154 24.35 -27.54 -6.95
N GLY A 155 24.17 -28.66 -7.67
CA GLY A 155 23.64 -29.90 -7.12
C GLY A 155 22.15 -29.86 -6.76
N LEU A 156 21.38 -28.95 -7.36
CA LEU A 156 19.95 -28.81 -7.07
C LEU A 156 19.12 -29.92 -7.75
N PRO A 157 18.01 -30.37 -7.12
CA PRO A 157 17.10 -31.35 -7.71
C PRO A 157 16.51 -30.87 -9.04
N GLU A 158 16.24 -31.78 -9.99
CA GLU A 158 15.61 -31.40 -11.26
C GLU A 158 14.18 -30.85 -11.11
N SER A 159 13.50 -31.20 -10.00
CA SER A 159 12.20 -30.64 -9.63
C SER A 159 12.26 -29.17 -9.22
N PHE A 160 13.44 -28.63 -8.92
CA PHE A 160 13.61 -27.24 -8.53
C PHE A 160 13.71 -26.35 -9.77
N THR A 161 12.73 -25.48 -10.01
CA THR A 161 12.60 -24.70 -11.26
C THR A 161 13.39 -23.38 -11.26
N GLY A 162 13.84 -22.89 -10.10
CA GLY A 162 14.72 -21.72 -10.00
C GLY A 162 14.04 -20.35 -10.03
N GLY A 163 12.71 -20.32 -9.96
CA GLY A 163 11.89 -19.13 -9.74
C GLY A 163 11.40 -19.01 -8.30
#